data_AF-A0A1Q7PYG9-F1
#
_entry.id   AF-A0A1Q7PYG9-F1
#
_cell.length_a   1.000
_cell.length_b   1.000
_cell.length_c   1.000
_cell.angle_alpha   90.00
_cell.angle_beta   90.00
_cell.angle_gamma   90.00
#
_symmetry.space_group_name_H-M   'P 1'
#
loop_
_entity.id
_entity.type
_entity.pdbx_description
1 polymer ?
#
loop_
_entity_poly.entity_id
_entity_poly.type
_entity_poly.pdbx_seq_one_letter_code
_entity_poly.pdbx_strand_id
1 'polypeptide(L)'
;MADGWVDERDKAVLDTVYYCETCNIIIELGDADISIHKKELPHHKMRRVMILRCSRCGNISTDSYAEYSPEKNQFWCKNCISETGAETFHSA
;
A
#
# COMPACT_ATOMS: atom_id res chain seq x y z
N MET A 1 4.87 13.12 22.92
CA MET A 1 4.25 11.79 22.67
C MET A 1 3.91 11.65 21.18
N ALA A 2 4.89 11.82 20.30
CA ALA A 2 4.69 11.76 18.83
C ALA A 2 5.48 10.62 18.18
N ASP A 3 6.41 10.01 18.92
CA ASP A 3 7.35 9.00 18.42
C ASP A 3 6.66 7.68 18.05
N GLY A 4 5.65 7.25 18.83
CA GLY A 4 4.89 6.03 18.54
C GLY A 4 3.86 6.14 17.42
N TRP A 5 3.46 7.36 17.02
CA TRP A 5 2.48 7.58 15.95
C TRP A 5 3.10 7.34 14.57
N VAL A 6 4.29 7.87 14.30
CA VAL A 6 4.96 7.62 13.01
C VAL A 6 5.28 6.12 12.85
N ASP A 7 5.59 5.46 13.96
CA ASP A 7 6.03 4.08 14.02
C ASP A 7 4.94 3.05 13.66
N GLU A 8 3.69 3.23 14.11
CA GLU A 8 2.58 2.32 13.77
C GLU A 8 2.25 2.29 12.27
N ARG A 9 2.25 3.46 11.63
CA ARG A 9 2.00 3.59 10.18
C ARG A 9 3.13 2.92 9.39
N ASP A 10 4.38 3.21 9.75
CA ASP A 10 5.53 2.71 9.02
C ASP A 10 5.72 1.20 9.24
N LYS A 11 5.37 0.67 10.42
CA LYS A 11 5.31 -0.78 10.70
C LYS A 11 4.31 -1.54 9.84
N ALA A 12 3.22 -0.89 9.43
CA ALA A 12 2.22 -1.51 8.57
C ALA A 12 2.70 -1.63 7.11
N VAL A 13 3.68 -0.82 6.70
CA VAL A 13 4.30 -0.93 5.37
C VAL A 13 5.34 -2.04 5.41
N LEU A 14 5.04 -3.16 4.72
CA LEU A 14 5.95 -4.29 4.65
C LEU A 14 7.00 -4.10 3.56
N ASP A 15 6.57 -3.57 2.41
CA ASP A 15 7.46 -3.35 1.27
C ASP A 15 6.88 -2.34 0.29
N THR A 16 7.68 -1.92 -0.69
CA THR A 16 7.24 -1.17 -1.85
C THR A 16 7.79 -1.82 -3.11
N VAL A 17 6.91 -2.09 -4.07
CA VAL A 17 7.27 -2.64 -5.39
C VAL A 17 6.77 -1.73 -6.50
N TYR A 18 7.22 -1.99 -7.73
CA TYR A 18 6.62 -1.44 -8.92
C TYR A 18 5.75 -2.50 -9.60
N TYR A 19 4.61 -2.08 -10.13
CA TYR A 19 3.74 -2.90 -10.96
C TYR A 19 3.63 -2.26 -12.34
N CYS A 20 3.89 -3.03 -13.38
CA CYS A 20 3.63 -2.62 -14.76
C CYS A 20 2.26 -3.14 -15.19
N GLU A 21 1.29 -2.24 -15.38
CA GLU A 21 -0.06 -2.62 -15.86
C GLU A 21 -0.03 -3.17 -17.29
N THR A 22 0.92 -2.71 -18.12
CA THR A 22 1.04 -3.12 -19.53
C THR A 22 1.60 -4.53 -19.67
N CYS A 23 2.63 -4.88 -18.88
CA CYS A 23 3.24 -6.21 -18.87
C CYS A 23 2.55 -7.19 -17.92
N ASN A 24 1.74 -6.69 -16.98
CA ASN A 24 1.15 -7.47 -15.89
C ASN A 24 2.21 -8.18 -15.02
N ILE A 25 3.26 -7.45 -14.63
CA ILE A 25 4.38 -7.98 -13.80
C ILE A 25 4.68 -7.06 -12.61
N ILE A 26 5.24 -7.66 -11.55
CA ILE A 26 5.78 -6.97 -10.38
C ILE A 26 7.30 -6.90 -10.52
N ILE A 27 7.88 -5.74 -10.22
CA ILE A 27 9.30 -5.45 -10.29
C ILE A 27 9.73 -4.91 -8.93
N GLU A 28 10.70 -5.58 -8.30
CA GLU A 28 11.21 -5.21 -6.97
C GLU A 28 12.04 -3.92 -7.02
N LEU A 29 12.10 -3.20 -5.90
CA LEU A 29 12.93 -2.00 -5.82
C LEU A 29 14.41 -2.33 -6.02
N GLY A 30 15.06 -1.57 -6.90
CA GLY A 30 16.48 -1.75 -7.23
C GLY A 30 16.73 -2.57 -8.49
N ASP A 31 15.69 -3.20 -9.05
CA ASP A 31 15.81 -3.93 -10.32
C ASP A 31 16.13 -2.96 -11.48
N ALA A 32 17.04 -3.40 -12.37
CA ALA A 32 17.38 -2.70 -13.60
C ALA A 32 16.15 -2.55 -14.51
N ASP A 33 15.19 -3.47 -14.44
CA ASP A 33 13.95 -3.46 -15.20
C ASP A 33 13.12 -2.20 -14.95
N ILE A 34 13.20 -1.59 -13.75
CA ILE A 34 12.55 -0.30 -13.48
C ILE A 34 13.12 0.79 -14.40
N SER A 35 14.45 0.80 -14.57
CA SER A 35 15.14 1.79 -15.40
C SER A 35 14.85 1.57 -16.88
N ILE A 36 14.82 0.31 -17.33
CA ILE A 36 14.45 -0.06 -18.70
C ILE A 36 13.01 0.39 -18.97
N HIS A 37 12.06 0.07 -18.08
CA HIS A 37 10.67 0.49 -18.22
C HIS A 37 10.52 2.01 -18.31
N LYS A 38 11.25 2.76 -17.48
CA LYS A 38 11.17 4.23 -17.47
C LYS A 38 11.82 4.89 -18.69
N LYS A 39 12.90 4.31 -19.25
CA LYS A 39 13.67 4.93 -20.33
C LYS A 39 13.25 4.44 -21.71
N GLU A 40 13.06 3.14 -21.86
CA GLU A 40 12.90 2.48 -23.16
C GLU A 40 11.44 2.16 -23.47
N LEU A 41 10.58 2.06 -22.44
CA LEU A 41 9.18 1.68 -22.57
C LEU A 41 8.23 2.77 -22.01
N PRO A 42 8.29 4.02 -22.50
CA PRO A 42 7.54 5.14 -21.92
C PRO A 42 6.01 4.98 -22.01
N HIS A 43 5.53 4.09 -22.89
CA HIS A 43 4.11 3.76 -23.00
C HIS A 43 3.64 2.72 -21.97
N HIS A 44 4.56 2.10 -21.23
CA HIS A 44 4.21 1.17 -20.17
C HIS A 44 3.73 1.92 -18.95
N LYS A 45 2.54 1.55 -18.46
CA LYS A 45 1.96 2.18 -17.28
C LYS A 45 2.53 1.54 -16.01
N MET A 46 3.58 2.16 -15.50
CA MET A 46 4.24 1.79 -14.25
C MET A 46 3.58 2.48 -13.06
N ARG A 47 3.24 1.71 -12.03
CA ARG A 47 2.71 2.21 -10.76
C ARG A 47 3.56 1.74 -9.60
N ARG A 48 3.84 2.62 -8.65
CA ARG A 48 4.42 2.25 -7.35
C ARG A 48 3.30 1.70 -6.47
N VAL A 49 3.52 0.53 -5.90
CA VAL A 49 2.54 -0.20 -5.07
C VAL A 49 3.17 -0.48 -3.72
N MET A 50 2.46 -0.13 -2.65
CA MET A 50 2.89 -0.46 -1.29
C MET A 50 2.25 -1.77 -0.86
N ILE A 51 3.04 -2.65 -0.27
CA ILE A 51 2.57 -3.87 0.37
C ILE A 51 2.35 -3.56 1.84
N LEU A 52 1.10 -3.71 2.29
CA LEU A 52 0.63 -3.25 3.58
C LEU A 52 0.07 -4.42 4.39
N ARG A 53 0.23 -4.37 5.70
CA ARG A 53 -0.47 -5.26 6.64
C ARG A 53 -1.69 -4.54 7.19
N CYS A 54 -2.86 -5.14 7.03
CA CYS A 54 -4.09 -4.63 7.64
C CYS A 54 -3.99 -4.70 9.17
N SER A 55 -4.12 -3.57 9.86
CA SER A 55 -4.09 -3.50 11.33
C SER A 55 -5.26 -4.23 12.00
N ARG A 56 -6.35 -4.45 11.27
CA ARG A 56 -7.56 -5.10 11.81
C ARG A 56 -7.50 -6.62 11.76
N CYS A 57 -7.18 -7.21 10.61
CA CYS A 57 -7.21 -8.66 10.39
C CYS A 57 -5.83 -9.28 10.17
N GLY A 58 -4.77 -8.47 10.06
CA GLY A 58 -3.40 -8.95 9.84
C GLY A 58 -3.10 -9.42 8.41
N ASN A 59 -4.09 -9.45 7.51
CA ASN A 59 -3.89 -9.84 6.12
C ASN A 59 -3.00 -8.84 5.37
N ILE A 60 -2.26 -9.37 4.40
CA ILE A 60 -1.47 -8.55 3.48
C ILE A 60 -2.40 -8.01 2.39
N SER A 61 -2.26 -6.73 2.07
CA SER A 61 -3.01 -6.04 1.03
C SER A 61 -2.10 -5.06 0.32
N THR A 62 -2.50 -4.59 -0.86
CA THR A 62 -1.82 -3.48 -1.52
C THR A 62 -2.53 -2.17 -1.18
N ASP A 63 -1.84 -1.05 -1.40
CA ASP A 63 -2.42 0.31 -1.34
C ASP A 63 -3.70 0.49 -2.18
N SER A 64 -3.91 -0.35 -3.20
CA SER A 64 -5.14 -0.34 -4.02
C SER A 64 -6.35 -0.98 -3.32
N TYR A 65 -6.10 -1.84 -2.34
CA TYR A 65 -7.09 -2.62 -1.59
C TYR A 65 -7.09 -2.31 -0.09
N ALA A 66 -6.42 -1.23 0.33
CA ALA A 66 -6.42 -0.74 1.69
C ALA A 66 -6.58 0.78 1.72
N GLU A 67 -7.09 1.28 2.83
CA GLU A 67 -7.16 2.72 3.12
C GLU A 67 -6.52 3.01 4.47
N TYR A 68 -5.99 4.23 4.59
CA TYR A 68 -5.42 4.74 5.81
C TYR A 68 -6.48 5.55 6.57
N SER A 69 -6.69 5.25 7.85
CA SER A 69 -7.44 6.11 8.76
C SER A 69 -6.45 7.04 9.47
N PRO A 70 -6.50 8.36 9.22
CA PRO A 70 -5.69 9.32 9.96
C PRO A 70 -6.03 9.37 11.44
N GLU A 71 -7.30 9.12 11.79
CA GLU A 71 -7.80 9.20 13.16
C GLU A 71 -7.21 8.09 14.03
N LYS A 72 -7.08 6.89 13.46
CA LYS A 72 -6.51 5.71 14.12
C LYS A 72 -5.03 5.50 13.82
N ASN A 73 -4.50 6.22 12.83
CA ASN A 73 -3.15 6.07 12.32
C ASN A 73 -2.82 4.63 11.90
N GLN A 74 -3.76 4.01 11.16
CA GLN A 74 -3.71 2.60 10.77
C GLN A 74 -4.17 2.37 9.33
N PHE A 75 -3.66 1.30 8.70
CA PHE A 75 -4.13 0.83 7.41
C PHE A 75 -5.12 -0.32 7.57
N TRP A 76 -6.29 -0.22 6.95
CA TRP A 76 -7.29 -1.29 6.94
C TRP A 76 -7.58 -1.73 5.50
N CYS A 77 -7.75 -3.03 5.27
CA CYS A 77 -8.16 -3.52 3.97
C CYS A 77 -9.64 -3.20 3.72
N LYS A 78 -10.02 -3.05 2.45
CA LYS A 78 -11.38 -2.71 2.03
C LYS A 78 -12.44 -3.68 2.56
N ASN A 79 -12.10 -4.96 2.75
CA ASN A 79 -13.01 -5.94 3.33
C ASN A 79 -13.34 -5.59 4.79
N CYS A 80 -12.33 -5.29 5.62
CA CYS A 80 -12.56 -4.91 7.01
C CYS A 80 -13.33 -3.58 7.12
N ILE A 81 -13.07 -2.64 6.23
CA ILE A 81 -13.82 -1.37 6.16
C ILE A 81 -15.29 -1.65 5.80
N SER A 82 -15.53 -2.48 4.78
CA SER A 82 -16.89 -2.85 4.35
C SER A 82 -17.66 -3.62 5.43
N GLU A 83 -17.00 -4.50 6.18
CA GLU A 83 -17.62 -5.29 7.25
C GLU A 83 -17.93 -4.44 8.49
N THR A 84 -17.03 -3.51 8.84
CA THR A 84 -17.14 -2.72 10.08
C THR A 84 -17.92 -1.42 9.87
N GLY A 85 -18.07 -0.98 8.63
CA GLY A 85 -18.66 0.30 8.26
C GLY A 85 -17.64 1.44 8.22
N ALA A 86 -17.76 2.32 7.23
CA ALA A 86 -16.87 3.46 7.02
C ALA A 86 -16.90 4.46 8.19
N GLU A 87 -18.04 4.60 8.87
CA GLU A 87 -18.17 5.48 10.04
C GLU A 87 -17.25 5.02 11.18
N THR A 88 -17.22 3.71 11.45
CA THR A 88 -16.33 3.14 12.46
C THR A 88 -14.87 3.27 12.05
N PHE A 89 -14.57 3.10 10.76
CA PHE A 89 -13.21 3.26 10.23
C PHE A 89 -12.69 4.69 10.43
N HIS A 90 -13.51 5.72 10.20
CA HIS A 90 -13.16 7.14 10.35
C HIS A 90 -13.41 7.72 11.75
N SER A 91 -13.78 6.89 12.72
CA SER A 91 -13.93 7.34 14.12
C SER A 91 -12.58 7.53 14.78
N ALA A 92 -12.46 8.52 15.67
CA ALA A 92 -11.32 8.66 16.58
C ALA A 92 -11.26 7.51 17.58
#